data_AF-A0A945G1J9-F1
#
_entry.id   AF-A0A945G1J9-F1
#
_cell.length_a   1.000
_cell.length_b   1.000
_cell.length_c   1.000
_cell.angle_alpha   90.00
_cell.angle_beta   90.00
_cell.angle_gamma   90.00
#
_symmetry.space_group_name_H-M   'P 1'
#
loop_
_entity.id
_entity.type
_entity.pdbx_description
1 polymer ?
#
loop_
_entity_poly.entity_id
_entity_poly.type
_entity_poly.pdbx_seq_one_letter_code
_entity_poly.pdbx_strand_id
1 'polypeptide(L)'
;MSFAKKFEKVFRSILPSPFTIAVLLTFLTFVLALIFTENSEKGSHFFNLLSYWENGIWNNTLLVFAFQMMLMLVLGHALALTKSVNSLIEKVTKYCNNTANAAAIISFLTIIVSLFNWGLGLIFGAIFARKVGEHASKKNIKLNYPLIGAAGYSGMMVWHGGLSGSAPIKVAEQGHLYSLLSNSDFSFPDMISLSETIFSNMNLVISFLLLIILPVGLYFIGKRNQGKLISISSEEIETESTKVDGAEKLDHSK
;
A
#
# COMPACT_ATOMS: atom_id res chain seq x y z
N MET A 1 19.29 -2.23 23.00
CA MET A 1 18.19 -1.92 22.06
C MET A 1 18.10 -3.05 21.04
N SER A 2 16.93 -3.68 20.86
CA SER A 2 16.72 -4.68 19.80
C SER A 2 17.05 -4.07 18.43
N PHE A 3 17.62 -4.85 17.50
CA PHE A 3 17.91 -4.42 16.12
C PHE A 3 16.72 -3.69 15.49
N ALA A 4 15.50 -4.20 15.70
CA ALA A 4 14.26 -3.59 15.21
C ALA A 4 14.06 -2.14 15.68
N LYS A 5 14.37 -1.83 16.95
CA LYS A 5 14.24 -0.46 17.49
C LYS A 5 15.28 0.49 16.91
N LYS A 6 16.50 0.01 16.64
CA LYS A 6 17.52 0.81 15.96
C LYS A 6 17.13 1.07 14.51
N PHE A 7 16.67 0.04 13.81
CA PHE A 7 16.17 0.15 12.44
C PHE A 7 15.02 1.15 12.34
N GLU A 8 14.01 1.01 13.21
CA GLU A 8 12.88 1.94 13.28
C GLU A 8 13.35 3.39 13.49
N LYS A 9 14.24 3.63 14.46
CA LYS A 9 14.75 4.97 14.76
C LYS A 9 15.49 5.59 13.58
N VAL A 10 16.34 4.80 12.90
CA VAL A 10 17.07 5.26 11.71
C VAL A 10 16.10 5.56 10.57
N PHE A 11 15.13 4.68 10.32
CA PHE A 11 14.16 4.83 9.24
C PHE A 11 13.31 6.10 9.44
N ARG A 12 12.74 6.30 10.63
CA ARG A 12 11.99 7.53 10.98
C ARG A 12 12.83 8.80 10.90
N SER A 13 14.13 8.71 11.20
CA SER A 13 15.02 9.85 11.14
C SER A 13 15.40 10.26 9.71
N ILE A 14 15.35 9.34 8.74
CA ILE A 14 15.86 9.54 7.37
C ILE A 14 14.74 9.71 6.35
N LEU A 15 13.64 8.97 6.48
CA LEU A 15 12.56 8.95 5.49
C LEU A 15 11.44 9.90 5.90
N PRO A 16 11.28 11.05 5.21
CA PRO A 16 10.15 11.94 5.45
C PRO A 16 8.86 11.36 4.84
N SER A 17 7.73 12.04 5.03
CA SER A 17 6.47 11.57 4.46
C SER A 17 6.54 11.44 2.92
N PRO A 18 5.73 10.55 2.32
CA PRO A 18 5.64 10.44 0.86
C PRO A 18 5.34 11.78 0.16
N PHE A 19 4.56 12.65 0.81
CA PHE A 19 4.26 13.99 0.29
C PHE A 19 5.51 14.88 0.29
N THR A 20 6.28 14.91 1.38
CA THR A 20 7.55 15.65 1.42
C THR A 20 8.50 15.17 0.35
N ILE A 21 8.62 13.85 0.16
CA ILE A 21 9.48 13.27 -0.88
C ILE A 21 9.04 13.78 -2.25
N ALA A 22 7.74 13.77 -2.56
CA ALA A 22 7.22 14.26 -3.83
C ALA A 22 7.54 15.76 -4.04
N VAL A 23 7.39 16.61 -3.03
CA VAL A 23 7.72 18.04 -3.11
C VAL A 23 9.22 18.26 -3.30
N LEU A 24 10.07 17.55 -2.56
CA LEU A 24 11.52 17.65 -2.68
C LEU A 24 12.00 17.19 -4.07
N LEU A 25 11.46 16.08 -4.57
CA LEU A 25 11.77 15.59 -5.92
C LEU A 25 11.27 16.55 -7.00
N THR A 26 10.11 17.18 -6.80
CA THR A 26 9.59 18.22 -7.70
C THR A 26 10.55 19.40 -7.80
N PHE A 27 10.98 19.92 -6.65
CA PHE A 27 11.93 21.04 -6.61
C PHE A 27 13.30 20.64 -7.18
N LEU A 28 13.81 19.47 -6.81
CA LEU A 28 15.06 18.94 -7.34
C LEU A 28 15.01 18.81 -8.86
N THR A 29 13.94 18.24 -9.40
CA THR A 29 13.74 18.07 -10.85
C THR A 29 13.68 19.42 -11.54
N PHE A 30 13.01 20.41 -10.95
CA PHE A 30 12.97 21.78 -11.48
C PHE A 30 14.36 22.42 -11.53
N VAL A 31 15.16 22.29 -10.47
CA VAL A 31 16.54 22.81 -10.41
C VAL A 31 17.44 22.10 -11.42
N LEU A 32 17.34 20.78 -11.52
CA LEU A 32 18.10 20.00 -12.49
C LEU A 32 17.75 20.41 -13.92
N ALA A 33 16.47 20.57 -14.25
CA ALA A 33 16.04 21.06 -15.56
C ALA A 33 16.62 22.46 -15.83
N LEU A 34 16.53 23.38 -14.86
CA LEU A 34 17.04 24.75 -15.04
C LEU A 34 18.56 24.81 -15.32
N ILE A 35 19.34 23.88 -14.76
CA ILE A 35 20.80 23.82 -14.95
C ILE A 35 21.18 23.05 -16.22
N PHE A 36 20.49 21.95 -16.52
CA PHE A 36 20.93 20.96 -17.51
C PHE A 36 20.13 20.97 -18.82
N THR A 37 18.98 21.64 -18.91
CA THR A 37 18.22 21.75 -20.17
C THR A 37 18.40 23.11 -20.82
N GLU A 38 18.34 23.12 -22.14
CA GLU A 38 18.31 24.37 -22.90
C GLU A 38 16.89 24.94 -22.93
N ASN A 39 16.78 26.25 -23.02
CA ASN A 39 15.48 26.90 -23.15
C ASN A 39 14.97 26.78 -24.59
N SER A 40 14.06 25.85 -24.83
CA SER A 40 13.48 25.59 -26.16
C SER A 40 12.52 26.69 -26.65
N GLU A 41 11.96 27.49 -25.75
CA GLU A 41 10.95 28.50 -26.07
C GLU A 41 11.44 29.95 -25.84
N LYS A 42 10.87 30.90 -26.59
CA LYS A 42 11.17 32.33 -26.41
C LYS A 42 10.68 32.80 -25.04
N GLY A 43 11.58 33.31 -24.21
CA GLY A 43 11.23 33.84 -22.88
C GLY A 43 12.25 33.46 -21.82
N SER A 44 11.86 33.59 -20.56
CA SER A 44 12.69 33.15 -19.43
C SER A 44 12.55 31.64 -19.24
N HIS A 45 13.69 30.93 -19.23
CA HIS A 45 13.75 29.49 -18.99
C HIS A 45 13.00 29.08 -17.72
N PHE A 46 13.12 29.88 -16.65
CA PHE A 46 12.44 29.65 -15.38
C PHE A 46 10.91 29.60 -15.52
N PHE A 47 10.31 30.56 -16.23
CA PHE A 47 8.86 30.61 -16.41
C PHE A 47 8.36 29.49 -17.33
N ASN A 48 9.15 29.12 -18.34
CA ASN A 48 8.82 28.01 -19.23
C ASN A 48 8.80 26.68 -18.46
N LEU A 49 9.81 26.42 -17.61
CA LEU A 49 9.82 25.25 -16.73
C LEU A 49 8.64 25.23 -15.77
N LEU A 50 8.26 26.39 -15.22
CA LEU A 50 7.10 26.48 -14.34
C LEU A 50 5.80 26.13 -15.08
N SER A 51 5.66 26.58 -16.32
CA SER A 51 4.53 26.21 -17.17
C SER A 51 4.53 24.72 -17.52
N TYR A 52 5.68 24.11 -17.82
CA TYR A 52 5.76 22.66 -18.05
C TYR A 52 5.37 21.85 -16.82
N TRP A 53 5.80 22.29 -15.64
CA TRP A 53 5.40 21.68 -14.37
C TRP A 53 3.88 21.80 -14.13
N GLU A 54 3.31 22.99 -14.32
CA GLU A 54 1.88 23.23 -14.23
C GLU A 54 1.11 22.32 -15.19
N ASN A 55 1.47 22.31 -16.47
CA ASN A 55 0.86 21.47 -17.50
C ASN A 55 0.96 19.97 -17.17
N GLY A 56 2.07 19.54 -16.55
CA GLY A 56 2.25 18.17 -16.09
C GLY A 56 1.30 17.79 -14.95
N ILE A 57 1.13 18.67 -13.96
CA ILE A 57 0.19 18.46 -12.84
C ILE A 57 -1.25 18.39 -13.33
N TRP A 58 -1.62 19.28 -14.25
CA TRP A 58 -2.98 19.37 -14.79
C TRP A 58 -3.22 18.44 -15.99
N ASN A 59 -2.37 17.44 -16.18
CA ASN A 59 -2.59 16.43 -17.22
C ASN A 59 -3.87 15.65 -16.91
N ASN A 60 -4.89 15.80 -17.76
CA ASN A 60 -6.21 15.19 -17.58
C ASN A 60 -6.15 13.67 -17.37
N THR A 61 -5.31 12.96 -18.13
CA THR A 61 -5.20 11.49 -18.03
C THR A 61 -4.62 11.06 -16.69
N LEU A 62 -3.61 11.78 -16.18
CA LEU A 62 -3.02 11.52 -14.86
C LEU A 62 -3.98 11.90 -13.72
N LEU A 63 -4.73 13.00 -13.86
CA LEU A 63 -5.74 13.40 -12.88
C LEU A 63 -6.86 12.37 -12.78
N VAL A 64 -7.42 11.91 -13.91
CA VAL A 64 -8.45 10.86 -13.92
C VAL A 64 -7.93 9.61 -13.23
N PHE A 65 -6.70 9.18 -13.55
CA PHE A 65 -6.06 8.05 -12.89
C PHE A 65 -5.89 8.28 -11.38
N ALA A 66 -5.43 9.45 -10.94
CA ALA A 66 -5.28 9.78 -9.53
C ALA A 66 -6.62 9.72 -8.78
N PHE A 67 -7.70 10.29 -9.36
CA PHE A 67 -9.05 10.20 -8.79
C PHE A 67 -9.57 8.76 -8.74
N GLN A 68 -9.33 7.94 -9.78
CA GLN A 68 -9.69 6.53 -9.78
C GLN A 68 -9.00 5.79 -8.61
N MET A 69 -7.69 6.01 -8.42
CA MET A 69 -6.94 5.38 -7.34
C MET A 69 -7.39 5.86 -5.95
N MET A 70 -7.71 7.15 -5.82
CA MET A 70 -8.29 7.73 -4.60
C MET A 70 -9.65 7.11 -4.28
N LEU A 71 -10.55 7.04 -5.26
CA LEU A 71 -11.88 6.44 -5.10
C LEU A 71 -11.79 4.95 -4.76
N MET A 72 -10.88 4.22 -5.39
CA MET A 72 -10.63 2.80 -5.06
C MET A 72 -10.28 2.60 -3.58
N LEU A 73 -9.42 3.46 -3.03
CA LEU A 73 -9.06 3.41 -1.61
C LEU A 73 -10.22 3.85 -0.70
N VAL A 74 -10.89 4.97 -1.01
CA VAL A 74 -12.01 5.51 -0.21
C VAL A 74 -13.20 4.56 -0.19
N LEU A 75 -13.58 4.02 -1.34
CA LEU A 75 -14.68 3.06 -1.45
C LEU A 75 -14.30 1.71 -0.81
N GLY A 76 -13.06 1.26 -0.99
CA GLY A 76 -12.54 0.08 -0.30
C GLY A 76 -12.60 0.24 1.22
N HIS A 77 -12.23 1.42 1.73
CA HIS A 77 -12.35 1.77 3.14
C HIS A 77 -13.81 1.76 3.62
N ALA A 78 -14.71 2.45 2.90
CA ALA A 78 -16.12 2.50 3.22
C ALA A 78 -16.75 1.10 3.27
N LEU A 79 -16.41 0.23 2.30
CA LEU A 79 -16.88 -1.15 2.26
C LEU A 79 -16.34 -1.98 3.45
N ALA A 80 -15.05 -1.81 3.78
CA ALA A 80 -14.43 -2.53 4.91
C ALA A 80 -15.09 -2.21 6.26
N LEU A 81 -15.61 -0.99 6.42
CA LEU A 81 -16.29 -0.54 7.63
C LEU A 81 -17.77 -0.96 7.73
N THR A 82 -18.31 -1.61 6.70
CA THR A 82 -19.72 -2.05 6.74
C THR A 82 -19.96 -3.09 7.83
N LYS A 83 -21.19 -3.09 8.38
CA LYS A 83 -21.62 -4.09 9.38
C LYS A 83 -21.45 -5.53 8.88
N SER A 84 -21.67 -5.75 7.58
CA SER A 84 -21.51 -7.06 6.93
C SER A 84 -20.07 -7.57 6.99
N VAL A 85 -19.10 -6.72 6.62
CA VAL A 85 -17.67 -7.08 6.68
C VAL A 85 -17.22 -7.27 8.13
N ASN A 86 -17.61 -6.37 9.03
CA ASN A 86 -17.28 -6.52 10.45
C ASN A 86 -17.85 -7.83 11.05
N SER A 87 -19.10 -8.19 10.73
CA SER A 87 -19.70 -9.44 11.17
C SER A 87 -18.97 -10.67 10.62
N LEU A 88 -18.53 -10.63 9.35
CA LEU A 88 -17.72 -11.68 8.76
C LEU A 88 -16.39 -11.83 9.51
N ILE A 89 -15.68 -10.72 9.73
CA ILE A 89 -14.42 -10.70 10.49
C ILE A 89 -14.64 -11.30 11.88
N GLU A 90 -15.66 -10.87 12.62
CA GLU A 90 -15.97 -11.39 13.95
C GLU A 90 -16.25 -12.90 13.94
N LYS A 91 -16.96 -13.42 12.95
CA LYS A 91 -17.19 -14.88 12.80
C LYS A 91 -15.86 -15.62 12.61
N VAL A 92 -14.97 -15.09 11.77
CA VAL A 92 -13.68 -15.72 11.47
C VAL A 92 -12.72 -15.62 12.66
N THR A 93 -12.77 -14.54 13.45
CA THR A 93 -11.88 -14.36 14.63
C THR A 93 -11.99 -15.50 15.64
N LYS A 94 -13.14 -16.21 15.68
CA LYS A 94 -13.35 -17.38 16.56
C LYS A 94 -12.40 -18.56 16.27
N TYR A 95 -11.77 -18.58 15.09
CA TYR A 95 -10.77 -19.59 14.73
C TYR A 95 -9.33 -19.13 15.04
N CYS A 96 -9.14 -17.86 15.41
CA CYS A 96 -7.85 -17.24 15.72
C CYS A 96 -7.43 -17.52 17.18
N ASN A 97 -7.30 -18.81 17.52
CA ASN A 97 -7.13 -19.26 18.91
C ASN A 97 -5.68 -19.20 19.43
N ASN A 98 -4.72 -18.90 18.56
CA ASN A 98 -3.31 -18.74 18.88
C ASN A 98 -2.63 -17.95 17.76
N THR A 99 -1.39 -17.51 18.00
CA THR A 99 -0.59 -16.74 17.04
C THR A 99 -0.46 -17.41 15.66
N ALA A 100 -0.24 -18.72 15.60
CA ALA A 100 -0.04 -19.43 14.33
C ALA A 100 -1.32 -19.43 13.47
N ASN A 101 -2.45 -19.84 14.06
CA ASN A 101 -3.74 -19.86 13.37
C ASN A 101 -4.16 -18.45 12.95
N ALA A 102 -4.02 -17.48 13.85
CA ALA A 102 -4.35 -16.09 13.58
C ALA A 102 -3.54 -15.54 12.40
N ALA A 103 -2.22 -15.73 12.39
CA ALA A 103 -1.36 -15.23 11.33
C ALA A 103 -1.69 -15.87 9.96
N ALA A 104 -1.96 -17.18 9.94
CA ALA A 104 -2.34 -17.88 8.71
C ALA A 104 -3.68 -17.40 8.15
N ILE A 105 -4.72 -17.36 9.00
CA ILE A 105 -6.10 -17.01 8.59
C ILE A 105 -6.17 -15.57 8.07
N ILE A 106 -5.58 -14.63 8.80
CA ILE A 106 -5.58 -13.22 8.43
C ILE A 106 -4.82 -13.01 7.13
N SER A 107 -3.64 -13.64 6.99
CA SER A 107 -2.85 -13.54 5.77
C SER A 107 -3.61 -14.10 4.58
N PHE A 108 -4.20 -15.29 4.71
CA PHE A 108 -4.93 -15.94 3.61
C PHE A 108 -6.08 -15.07 3.11
N LEU A 109 -6.92 -14.58 4.04
CA LEU A 109 -8.07 -13.77 3.67
C LEU A 109 -7.65 -12.39 3.13
N THR A 110 -6.62 -11.77 3.70
CA THR A 110 -6.15 -10.46 3.21
C THR A 110 -5.53 -10.56 1.82
N ILE A 111 -4.80 -11.63 1.52
CA ILE A 111 -4.28 -11.90 0.16
C ILE A 111 -5.43 -12.01 -0.84
N ILE A 112 -6.47 -12.79 -0.54
CA ILE A 112 -7.65 -12.91 -1.43
C ILE A 112 -8.29 -11.56 -1.68
N VAL A 113 -8.55 -10.81 -0.60
CA VAL A 113 -9.20 -9.50 -0.70
C VAL A 113 -8.32 -8.52 -1.49
N SER A 114 -6.99 -8.58 -1.33
CA SER A 114 -6.04 -7.69 -2.03
C SER A 114 -5.87 -8.04 -3.51
N LEU A 115 -5.92 -9.33 -3.87
CA LEU A 115 -5.94 -9.77 -5.27
C LEU A 115 -7.20 -9.28 -6.00
N PHE A 116 -8.32 -9.14 -5.27
CA PHE A 116 -9.53 -8.56 -5.81
C PHE A 116 -9.45 -7.02 -5.87
N ASN A 117 -9.14 -6.37 -4.75
CA ASN A 117 -9.05 -4.93 -4.63
C ASN A 117 -7.98 -4.53 -3.59
N TRP A 118 -6.91 -3.87 -4.04
CA TRP A 118 -5.77 -3.50 -3.18
C TRP A 118 -6.15 -2.51 -2.07
N GLY A 119 -7.02 -1.53 -2.37
CA GLY A 119 -7.46 -0.52 -1.41
C GLY A 119 -8.30 -1.12 -0.29
N LEU A 120 -9.24 -2.00 -0.66
CA LEU A 120 -10.02 -2.80 0.29
C LEU A 120 -9.11 -3.72 1.11
N GLY A 121 -8.17 -4.42 0.46
CA GLY A 121 -7.24 -5.34 1.11
C GLY A 121 -6.39 -4.69 2.18
N LEU A 122 -5.87 -3.50 1.90
CA LEU A 122 -5.08 -2.69 2.83
C LEU A 122 -5.88 -2.37 4.10
N ILE A 123 -7.11 -1.89 3.96
CA ILE A 123 -7.95 -1.50 5.11
C ILE A 123 -8.48 -2.75 5.84
N PHE A 124 -8.94 -3.74 5.10
CA PHE A 124 -9.44 -5.01 5.63
C PHE A 124 -8.39 -5.70 6.51
N GLY A 125 -7.15 -5.80 6.03
CA GLY A 125 -6.05 -6.40 6.78
C GLY A 125 -5.78 -5.71 8.12
N ALA A 126 -5.76 -4.37 8.13
CA ALA A 126 -5.56 -3.58 9.34
C ALA A 126 -6.70 -3.75 10.35
N ILE A 127 -7.95 -3.67 9.89
CA ILE A 127 -9.15 -3.86 10.74
C ILE A 127 -9.16 -5.28 11.30
N PHE A 128 -8.86 -6.29 10.46
CA PHE A 128 -8.89 -7.68 10.87
C PHE A 128 -7.80 -7.99 11.90
N ALA A 129 -6.57 -7.50 11.70
CA ALA A 129 -5.50 -7.59 12.69
C ALA A 129 -5.92 -7.01 14.04
N ARG A 130 -6.52 -5.81 14.04
CA ARG A 130 -7.06 -5.18 15.26
C ARG A 130 -8.13 -6.03 15.92
N LYS A 131 -9.11 -6.53 15.15
CA LYS A 131 -10.21 -7.37 15.68
C LYS A 131 -9.72 -8.67 16.29
N VAL A 132 -8.67 -9.28 15.72
CA VAL A 132 -8.02 -10.46 16.31
C VAL A 132 -7.28 -10.10 17.59
N GLY A 133 -6.64 -8.94 17.66
CA GLY A 133 -6.06 -8.42 18.90
C GLY A 133 -7.11 -8.22 20.00
N GLU A 134 -8.23 -7.56 19.69
CA GLU A 134 -9.36 -7.36 20.59
C GLU A 134 -9.94 -8.71 21.07
N HIS A 135 -10.09 -9.68 20.16
CA HIS A 135 -10.54 -11.03 20.49
C HIS A 135 -9.58 -11.74 21.45
N ALA A 136 -8.28 -11.71 21.16
CA ALA A 136 -7.26 -12.35 21.99
C ALA A 136 -7.19 -11.71 23.38
N SER A 137 -7.29 -10.38 23.47
CA SER A 137 -7.36 -9.65 24.74
C SER A 137 -8.58 -10.09 25.56
N LYS A 138 -9.77 -10.15 24.96
CA LYS A 138 -11.02 -10.57 25.64
C LYS A 138 -11.00 -12.03 26.12
N LYS A 139 -10.24 -12.88 25.43
CA LYS A 139 -10.15 -14.33 25.72
C LYS A 139 -8.88 -14.74 26.47
N ASN A 140 -8.03 -13.79 26.85
CA ASN A 140 -6.72 -14.05 27.47
C ASN A 140 -5.82 -15.00 26.65
N ILE A 141 -5.84 -14.85 25.32
CA ILE A 141 -5.01 -15.61 24.39
C ILE A 141 -3.68 -14.88 24.21
N LYS A 142 -2.55 -15.60 24.37
CA LYS A 142 -1.23 -15.06 24.04
C LYS A 142 -1.12 -14.86 22.53
N LEU A 143 -0.70 -13.66 22.13
CA LEU A 143 -0.63 -13.27 20.73
C LEU A 143 0.66 -12.51 20.43
N ASN A 144 1.36 -12.88 19.34
CA ASN A 144 2.42 -12.04 18.78
C ASN A 144 1.77 -10.98 17.89
N TYR A 145 1.25 -9.91 18.50
CA TYR A 145 0.47 -8.90 17.81
C TYR A 145 1.21 -8.21 16.64
N PRO A 146 2.53 -7.92 16.72
CA PRO A 146 3.29 -7.44 15.55
C PRO A 146 3.25 -8.41 14.36
N LEU A 147 3.33 -9.72 14.59
CA LEU A 147 3.21 -10.72 13.53
C LEU A 147 1.79 -10.72 12.92
N ILE A 148 0.77 -10.49 13.75
CA ILE A 148 -0.61 -10.36 13.28
C ILE A 148 -0.80 -9.12 12.40
N GLY A 149 -0.18 -7.99 12.78
CA GLY A 149 -0.11 -6.82 11.91
C GLY A 149 0.58 -7.12 10.58
N ALA A 150 1.73 -7.80 10.61
CA ALA A 150 2.43 -8.22 9.39
C ALA A 150 1.59 -9.16 8.52
N ALA A 151 0.83 -10.08 9.13
CA ALA A 151 -0.11 -10.96 8.43
C ALA A 151 -1.27 -10.17 7.81
N GLY A 152 -1.77 -9.13 8.47
CA GLY A 152 -2.78 -8.22 7.90
C GLY A 152 -2.26 -7.47 6.68
N TYR A 153 -0.98 -7.07 6.66
CA TYR A 153 -0.39 -6.38 5.52
C TYR A 153 0.17 -7.30 4.43
N SER A 154 0.06 -8.63 4.56
CA SER A 154 0.59 -9.56 3.55
C SER A 154 -0.12 -9.48 2.19
N GLY A 155 -1.34 -8.96 2.17
CA GLY A 155 -2.04 -8.62 0.94
C GLY A 155 -1.30 -7.60 0.08
N MET A 156 -0.57 -6.68 0.74
CA MET A 156 0.38 -5.77 0.10
C MET A 156 1.69 -6.47 -0.30
N MET A 157 1.72 -7.77 -0.54
CA MET A 157 2.80 -8.42 -1.30
C MET A 157 2.33 -8.91 -2.67
N VAL A 158 1.02 -9.05 -2.86
CA VAL A 158 0.43 -9.69 -4.06
C VAL A 158 -0.44 -8.74 -4.88
N TRP A 159 -0.79 -7.58 -4.34
CA TRP A 159 -1.85 -6.73 -4.88
C TRP A 159 -1.65 -6.31 -6.34
N HIS A 160 -0.40 -6.10 -6.78
CA HIS A 160 -0.09 -5.72 -8.16
C HIS A 160 -0.38 -6.84 -9.17
N GLY A 161 -0.35 -8.11 -8.74
CA GLY A 161 -0.80 -9.25 -9.54
C GLY A 161 -2.31 -9.47 -9.52
N GLY A 162 -3.06 -8.64 -8.81
CA GLY A 162 -4.52 -8.71 -8.70
C GLY A 162 -5.26 -7.87 -9.73
N LEU A 163 -6.60 -8.03 -9.77
CA LEU A 163 -7.54 -7.34 -10.67
C LEU A 163 -7.47 -5.82 -10.61
N SER A 164 -6.98 -5.28 -9.48
CA SER A 164 -6.86 -3.85 -9.22
C SER A 164 -5.43 -3.32 -9.36
N GLY A 165 -4.52 -4.11 -9.92
CA GLY A 165 -3.13 -3.71 -10.16
C GLY A 165 -3.07 -2.49 -11.08
N SER A 166 -2.57 -1.37 -10.56
CA SER A 166 -2.59 -0.08 -11.28
C SER A 166 -1.80 -0.11 -12.59
N ALA A 167 -0.60 -0.67 -12.58
CA ALA A 167 0.22 -0.79 -13.80
C ALA A 167 -0.44 -1.69 -14.86
N PRO A 168 -0.89 -2.94 -14.56
CA PRO A 168 -1.64 -3.77 -15.51
C PRO A 168 -2.89 -3.12 -16.10
N ILE A 169 -3.67 -2.40 -15.27
CA ILE A 169 -4.85 -1.67 -15.75
C ILE A 169 -4.45 -0.57 -16.73
N LYS A 170 -3.40 0.19 -16.38
CA LYS A 170 -3.00 1.34 -17.18
C LYS A 170 -2.39 0.95 -18.53
N VAL A 171 -1.60 -0.12 -18.59
CA VAL A 171 -1.04 -0.61 -19.87
C VAL A 171 -2.08 -1.30 -20.76
N ALA A 172 -3.25 -1.65 -20.21
CA ALA A 172 -4.39 -2.18 -20.96
C ALA A 172 -5.25 -1.08 -21.60
N GLU A 173 -4.99 0.20 -21.32
CA GLU A 173 -5.64 1.30 -22.01
C GLU A 173 -5.00 1.53 -23.39
N GLN A 174 -5.83 1.63 -24.43
CA GLN A 174 -5.40 1.92 -25.79
C GLN A 174 -4.65 3.25 -25.86
N GLY A 175 -3.55 3.29 -26.62
CA GLY A 175 -2.73 4.47 -26.82
C GLY A 175 -1.93 4.94 -25.60
N HIS A 176 -2.07 4.31 -24.42
CA HIS A 176 -1.37 4.75 -23.22
C HIS A 176 0.15 4.61 -23.37
N LEU A 177 0.63 3.48 -23.89
CA LEU A 177 2.06 3.24 -24.06
C LEU A 177 2.69 4.23 -25.07
N TYR A 178 1.99 4.50 -26.16
CA TYR A 178 2.37 5.52 -27.13
C TYR A 178 2.43 6.92 -26.51
N SER A 179 1.49 7.25 -25.61
CA SER A 179 1.45 8.56 -24.93
C SER A 179 2.65 8.81 -24.02
N LEU A 180 3.32 7.76 -23.52
CA LEU A 180 4.51 7.88 -22.67
C LEU A 180 5.79 8.11 -23.47
N LEU A 181 5.81 7.70 -24.74
CA LEU A 181 7.02 7.60 -25.56
C LEU A 181 6.81 8.19 -26.95
N SER A 182 6.07 9.31 -27.02
CA SER A 182 5.64 10.01 -28.23
C SER A 182 6.77 10.34 -29.23
N ASN A 183 8.03 10.22 -28.83
CA ASN A 183 9.24 10.51 -29.61
C ASN A 183 10.25 9.34 -29.67
N SER A 184 9.83 8.09 -29.41
CA SER A 184 10.73 6.93 -29.49
C SER A 184 10.56 6.15 -30.80
N ASP A 185 11.67 5.75 -31.42
CA ASP A 185 11.69 4.85 -32.61
C ASP A 185 11.23 3.40 -32.30
N PHE A 186 10.82 3.13 -31.05
CA PHE A 186 10.35 1.83 -30.62
C PHE A 186 8.88 1.65 -30.97
N SER A 187 8.59 0.61 -31.75
CA SER A 187 7.22 0.15 -31.99
C SER A 187 6.72 -0.61 -30.76
N PHE A 188 5.80 0.01 -30.02
CA PHE A 188 5.11 -0.62 -28.90
C PHE A 188 3.75 -1.18 -29.35
N PRO A 189 3.24 -2.23 -28.69
CA PRO A 189 1.83 -2.58 -28.86
C PRO A 189 0.94 -1.42 -28.39
N ASP A 190 -0.21 -1.25 -29.02
CA ASP A 190 -1.18 -0.20 -28.65
C ASP A 190 -1.72 -0.35 -27.22
N MET A 191 -1.83 -1.60 -26.77
CA MET A 191 -2.16 -1.96 -25.39
C MET A 191 -1.61 -3.36 -25.08
N ILE A 192 -1.42 -3.65 -23.79
CA ILE A 192 -1.14 -5.00 -23.29
C ILE A 192 -2.35 -5.47 -22.50
N SER A 193 -2.97 -6.56 -22.94
CA SER A 193 -4.25 -7.02 -22.39
C SER A 193 -4.13 -7.57 -20.97
N LEU A 194 -5.25 -7.63 -20.25
CA LEU A 194 -5.31 -8.30 -18.95
C LEU A 194 -5.05 -9.81 -19.05
N SER A 195 -5.32 -10.43 -20.20
CA SER A 195 -4.97 -11.82 -20.49
C SER A 195 -3.46 -12.08 -20.47
N GLU A 196 -2.67 -11.10 -20.91
CA GLU A 196 -1.20 -11.20 -20.96
C GLU A 196 -0.53 -10.76 -19.66
N THR A 197 -1.26 -10.05 -18.79
CA THR A 197 -0.74 -9.55 -17.51
C THR A 197 -1.35 -10.33 -16.34
N ILE A 198 -2.51 -9.89 -15.84
CA ILE A 198 -3.17 -10.42 -14.63
C ILE A 198 -3.56 -11.89 -14.81
N PHE A 199 -4.12 -12.27 -15.97
CA PHE A 199 -4.55 -13.64 -16.24
C PHE A 199 -3.49 -14.48 -16.97
N SER A 200 -2.24 -14.00 -17.03
CA SER A 200 -1.14 -14.80 -17.56
C SER A 200 -0.88 -16.02 -16.66
N ASN A 201 -0.46 -17.13 -17.27
CA ASN A 201 -0.12 -18.35 -16.52
C ASN A 201 0.92 -18.09 -15.43
N MET A 202 1.92 -17.24 -15.72
CA MET A 202 2.96 -16.89 -14.77
C MET A 202 2.38 -16.18 -13.53
N ASN A 203 1.54 -15.16 -13.73
CA ASN A 203 0.95 -14.42 -12.62
C ASN A 203 -0.04 -15.27 -11.81
N LEU A 204 -0.85 -16.10 -12.48
CA LEU A 204 -1.79 -17.00 -11.82
C LEU A 204 -1.06 -18.03 -10.94
N VAL A 205 0.01 -18.63 -11.46
CA VAL A 205 0.84 -19.59 -10.69
C VAL A 205 1.47 -18.91 -9.48
N ILE A 206 2.11 -17.74 -9.66
CA ILE A 206 2.75 -17.01 -8.54
C ILE A 206 1.71 -16.58 -7.51
N SER A 207 0.57 -16.03 -7.94
CA SER A 207 -0.51 -15.60 -7.04
C SER A 207 -1.05 -16.76 -6.23
N PHE A 208 -1.27 -17.92 -6.87
CA PHE A 208 -1.70 -19.14 -6.20
C PHE A 208 -0.65 -19.65 -5.21
N LEU A 209 0.62 -19.70 -5.61
CA LEU A 209 1.70 -20.12 -4.72
C LEU A 209 1.82 -19.20 -3.50
N LEU A 210 1.75 -17.88 -3.68
CA LEU A 210 1.82 -16.92 -2.58
C LEU A 210 0.59 -17.00 -1.66
N LEU A 211 -0.60 -17.28 -2.23
CA LEU A 211 -1.81 -17.53 -1.46
C LEU A 211 -1.69 -18.71 -0.49
N ILE A 212 -0.83 -19.69 -0.79
CA ILE A 212 -0.58 -20.84 0.08
C ILE A 212 0.67 -20.66 0.93
N ILE A 213 1.80 -20.31 0.30
CA ILE A 213 3.11 -20.26 0.96
C ILE A 213 3.16 -19.18 2.03
N LEU A 214 2.57 -17.99 1.81
CA LEU A 214 2.62 -16.91 2.80
C LEU A 214 1.86 -17.26 4.08
N PRO A 215 0.58 -17.70 4.04
CA PRO A 215 -0.12 -18.15 5.24
C PRO A 215 0.59 -19.31 5.96
N VAL A 216 1.12 -20.28 5.21
CA VAL A 216 1.84 -21.43 5.78
C VAL A 216 3.15 -20.99 6.45
N GLY A 217 3.92 -20.09 5.82
CA GLY A 217 5.14 -19.53 6.41
C GLY A 217 4.84 -18.77 7.70
N LEU A 218 3.83 -17.90 7.68
CA LEU A 218 3.40 -17.14 8.86
C LEU A 218 2.84 -18.05 9.97
N TYR A 219 2.17 -19.14 9.63
CA TYR A 219 1.77 -20.18 10.58
C TYR A 219 2.98 -20.74 11.34
N PHE A 220 4.01 -21.17 10.62
CA PHE A 220 5.21 -21.76 11.24
C PHE A 220 5.98 -20.75 12.09
N ILE A 221 6.06 -19.49 11.65
CA ILE A 221 6.65 -18.39 12.46
C ILE A 221 5.84 -18.21 13.75
N GLY A 222 4.50 -18.16 13.65
CA GLY A 222 3.62 -18.02 14.80
C GLY A 222 3.66 -19.20 15.76
N LYS A 223 3.95 -20.42 15.27
CA LYS A 223 4.12 -21.61 16.11
C LYS A 223 5.39 -21.53 16.96
N ARG A 224 6.47 -20.93 16.43
CA ARG A 224 7.74 -20.74 17.14
C ARG A 224 7.69 -19.58 18.14
N ASN A 225 6.87 -18.57 17.90
CA ASN A 225 6.74 -17.41 18.78
C ASN A 225 5.27 -17.14 19.14
N GLN A 226 4.85 -17.66 20.30
CA GLN A 226 3.47 -17.54 20.79
C GLN A 226 3.10 -16.12 21.23
N GLY A 227 4.08 -15.21 21.36
CA GLY A 227 3.85 -13.83 21.80
C GLY A 227 3.52 -13.71 23.28
N LYS A 228 2.77 -12.66 23.62
CA LYS A 228 2.46 -12.28 25.01
C LYS A 228 0.96 -11.99 25.15
N LEU A 229 0.49 -11.91 26.39
CA LEU A 229 -0.83 -11.33 26.63
C LEU A 229 -0.80 -9.86 26.22
N ILE A 230 -1.82 -9.45 25.51
CA ILE A 230 -2.02 -8.07 25.06
C ILE A 230 -3.25 -7.51 25.75
N SER A 231 -3.18 -6.23 26.09
CA SER A 231 -4.33 -5.45 26.53
C SER A 231 -4.60 -4.42 25.45
N ILE A 232 -5.71 -4.59 24.73
CA ILE A 232 -6.18 -3.59 23.78
C ILE A 232 -7.44 -2.99 24.40
N SER A 233 -7.33 -1.75 24.90
CA SER A 233 -8.51 -0.99 25.31
C SER A 233 -9.37 -0.74 24.08
N SER A 234 -10.68 -0.98 24.21
CA SER A 234 -11.67 -0.63 23.21
C SER A 234 -12.12 0.83 23.28
N GLU A 235 -11.54 1.64 24.17
CA GLU A 235 -11.88 3.06 24.30
C GLU A 235 -11.42 3.90 23.10
N GLU A 236 -12.20 4.96 22.84
CA GLU A 236 -12.00 5.93 21.78
C GLU A 236 -10.56 6.43 21.76
N ILE A 237 -10.00 6.56 20.56
CA ILE A 237 -8.66 7.08 20.33
C ILE A 237 -8.65 8.52 20.85
N GLU A 238 -8.21 8.74 22.10
CA GLU A 238 -7.64 10.02 22.47
C GLU A 238 -6.48 10.25 21.48
N THR A 239 -6.58 11.34 20.74
CA THR A 239 -5.53 11.83 19.84
C THR A 239 -4.31 12.18 20.68
N GLU A 240 -3.54 11.18 21.10
CA GLU A 240 -2.21 11.40 21.65
C GLU A 240 -1.41 12.17 20.60
N SER A 241 -1.00 13.39 20.94
CA SER A 241 -0.11 14.18 20.11
C SER A 241 1.17 13.38 19.89
N THR A 242 1.33 12.80 18.71
CA THR A 242 2.53 12.06 18.33
C THR A 242 3.74 12.97 18.52
N LYS A 243 4.69 12.57 19.38
CA LYS A 243 5.98 13.25 19.51
C LYS A 243 6.72 13.13 18.18
N VAL A 244 6.71 14.22 17.42
CA VAL A 244 7.35 14.33 16.10
C VAL A 244 8.87 14.35 16.27
N ASP A 245 9.60 13.46 15.58
CA ASP A 245 11.06 13.37 15.66
C ASP A 245 11.72 13.28 14.27
N GLY A 246 12.96 13.76 14.16
CA GLY A 246 13.73 13.70 12.91
C GLY A 246 13.09 14.46 11.73
N ALA A 247 13.08 13.82 10.56
CA ALA A 247 12.57 14.39 9.31
C ALA A 247 11.02 14.56 9.30
N GLU A 248 10.30 13.86 10.19
CA GLU A 248 8.85 14.03 10.38
C GLU A 248 8.49 15.47 10.80
N LYS A 249 9.46 16.24 11.34
CA LYS A 249 9.26 17.67 11.68
C LYS A 249 8.88 18.53 10.48
N LEU A 250 9.28 18.13 9.27
CA LEU A 250 8.92 18.84 8.04
C LEU A 250 7.41 18.77 7.77
N ASP A 251 6.74 17.71 8.19
CA ASP A 251 5.29 17.52 8.01
C ASP A 251 4.45 18.37 8.98
N HIS A 252 5.07 18.79 10.10
CA HIS A 252 4.43 19.58 11.16
C HIS A 252 4.95 21.03 11.23
N SER A 253 5.82 21.41 10.30
CA SER A 253 6.30 22.77 10.11
C SER A 253 5.16 23.64 9.58
N LYS A 254 4.59 24.51 10.43
CA LYS A 254 3.63 25.54 10.02
C LYS A 254 4.27 26.56 9.08
#